data_AF-A0A2V9JPZ1-F1
#
_entry.id   AF-A0A2V9JPZ1-F1
#
_cell.length_a   1.000
_cell.length_b   1.000
_cell.length_c   1.000
_cell.angle_alpha   90.00
_cell.angle_beta   90.00
_cell.angle_gamma   90.00
#
_symmetry.space_group_name_H-M   'P 1'
#
loop_
_entity.id
_entity.type
_entity.pdbx_description
1 polymer ?
#
loop_
_entity_poly.entity_id
_entity_poly.type
_entity_poly.pdbx_seq_one_letter_code
_entity_poly.pdbx_strand_id
1 'polypeptide(L)' 'RETVTPWAPLISDLRQKAQSVSGALIVEQCPSELKSTLDVWGPAGDDLELMRQLKLAWDPKQVLSPGRFLSRL' A
#
# COMPACT_ATOMS: atom_id res chain seq x y z
N ARG A 1 2.44 -28.50 -5.41
CA ARG A 1 2.11 -27.06 -5.49
C ARG A 1 2.76 -26.43 -4.28
N GLU A 2 3.85 -25.69 -4.51
CA GLU A 2 4.76 -25.22 -3.48
C GLU A 2 4.03 -24.39 -2.42
N THR A 3 4.40 -24.68 -1.18
CA THR A 3 3.81 -24.21 0.07
C THR A 3 4.11 -22.74 0.29
N VAL A 4 3.06 -21.92 0.20
CA VAL A 4 2.75 -20.72 1.01
C VAL A 4 3.95 -20.11 1.73
N THR A 5 4.78 -19.35 1.02
CA THR A 5 5.60 -18.31 1.66
C THR A 5 4.68 -17.11 1.94
N PRO A 6 4.51 -16.69 3.21
CA PRO A 6 3.71 -15.51 3.51
C PRO A 6 4.53 -14.26 3.19
N TRP A 7 4.65 -13.94 1.90
CA TRP A 7 5.36 -12.76 1.40
C TRP A 7 4.81 -11.47 1.99
N ALA A 8 3.49 -11.39 2.24
CA ALA A 8 2.87 -10.20 2.79
C ALA A 8 3.38 -9.85 4.20
N PRO A 9 3.35 -10.77 5.19
CA PRO A 9 4.00 -10.56 6.48
C PRO A 9 5.49 -10.21 6.39
N LEU A 10 6.26 -10.92 5.57
CA LEU A 10 7.69 -10.64 5.41
C LEU A 10 7.95 -9.22 4.88
N ILE A 11 7.20 -8.79 3.86
CA ILE A 11 7.30 -7.44 3.31
C ILE A 11 6.90 -6.39 4.35
N SER A 12 5.87 -6.65 5.16
CA SER A 12 5.45 -5.77 6.24
C SER A 12 6.57 -5.60 7.28
N ASP A 13 7.20 -6.70 7.71
CA ASP A 13 8.31 -6.68 8.67
C ASP A 13 9.53 -5.93 8.13
N LEU A 14 9.89 -6.16 6.86
CA LEU A 14 10.99 -5.46 6.21
C LEU A 14 10.71 -3.96 6.06
N ARG A 15 9.46 -3.59 5.75
CA ARG A 15 9.04 -2.19 5.67
C ARG A 15 9.17 -1.51 7.03
N GLN A 16 8.75 -2.16 8.11
CA GLN A 16 8.90 -1.62 9.47
C GLN A 16 10.37 -1.43 9.86
N LYS A 17 11.24 -2.39 9.50
CA LYS A 17 12.70 -2.27 9.73
C LYS A 17 13.33 -1.14 8.90
N ALA A 18 12.88 -0.94 7.66
CA ALA A 18 13.35 0.18 6.85
C ALA A 18 12.94 1.53 7.49
N GLN A 19 11.69 1.63 7.95
CA GLN A 19 11.19 2.83 8.63
C GLN A 19 11.94 3.13 9.93
N SER A 20 12.33 2.10 10.70
CA SER A 20 13.07 2.30 11.96
C SER A 20 14.44 2.94 11.76
N VAL A 21 14.99 2.89 10.55
CA VAL A 21 16.25 3.56 10.17
C VAL A 21 16.01 4.78 9.28
N SER A 22 14.79 5.35 9.31
CA SER A 22 14.36 6.47 8.45
C SER A 22 14.49 6.19 6.95
N GLY A 23 14.45 4.92 6.55
CA GLY A 23 14.44 4.46 5.17
C GLY A 23 13.04 4.08 4.68
N ALA A 24 12.96 3.67 3.42
CA ALA A 24 11.73 3.22 2.78
C ALA A 24 11.96 1.89 2.04
N LEU A 25 10.89 1.11 1.88
CA LEU A 25 10.87 -0.11 1.08
C LEU A 25 9.74 -0.03 0.05
N ILE A 26 10.09 -0.28 -1.21
CA ILE A 26 9.17 -0.26 -2.34
C ILE A 26 9.13 -1.68 -2.95
N VAL A 27 7.95 -2.14 -3.32
CA VAL A 27 7.76 -3.37 -4.09
C VAL A 27 7.51 -2.97 -5.54
N GLU A 28 8.53 -3.07 -6.39
CA GLU A 28 8.44 -2.68 -7.80
C GLU A 28 7.55 -3.62 -8.62
N GLN A 29 7.61 -4.92 -8.32
CA GLN A 29 6.84 -5.94 -9.00
C GLN A 29 6.41 -7.05 -8.04
N CYS A 30 5.16 -7.49 -8.17
CA CYS A 30 4.64 -8.67 -7.49
C CYS A 30 3.49 -9.30 -8.29
N PRO A 31 3.21 -10.60 -8.09
CA PRO A 31 2.00 -11.23 -8.59
C PRO A 31 0.73 -10.54 -8.06
N SER A 32 -0.35 -10.56 -8.84
CA SER A 32 -1.63 -9.93 -8.50
C SER A 32 -2.23 -10.45 -7.19
N GLU A 33 -2.03 -11.72 -6.90
CA GLU A 33 -2.49 -12.42 -5.70
C GLU A 33 -1.82 -11.89 -4.43
N LEU A 34 -0.56 -11.46 -4.56
CA LEU A 34 0.16 -10.84 -3.46
C LEU A 34 -0.29 -9.38 -3.28
N LYS A 35 -0.58 -8.68 -4.38
CA LYS A 35 -1.03 -7.28 -4.37
C LYS A 35 -2.36 -7.08 -3.62
N SER A 36 -3.26 -8.07 -3.59
CA SER A 36 -4.54 -8.01 -2.87
C SER A 36 -4.42 -8.23 -1.37
N THR A 37 -3.32 -8.81 -0.91
CA THR A 37 -3.04 -9.11 0.51
C THR A 37 -2.03 -8.14 1.13
N LEU A 38 -1.36 -7.35 0.30
CA LEU A 38 -0.46 -6.29 0.70
C LEU A 38 -1.17 -4.94 0.77
N ASP A 39 -0.82 -4.16 1.80
CA ASP A 39 -0.96 -2.71 1.70
C ASP A 39 0.10 -2.17 0.73
N VAL A 40 -0.36 -1.78 -0.45
CA VAL A 40 0.47 -1.31 -1.57
C VAL A 40 1.05 0.09 -1.33
N TRP A 41 0.47 0.86 -0.43
CA TRP A 41 0.95 2.19 -0.05
C TRP A 41 1.74 2.16 1.25
N GLY A 42 1.45 1.20 2.12
CA GLY A 42 2.00 1.13 3.46
C GLY A 42 1.21 1.97 4.45
N PRO A 43 1.69 2.10 5.70
CA PRO A 43 0.94 2.79 6.74
C PRO A 43 0.65 4.23 6.34
N ALA A 44 -0.59 4.66 6.55
CA ALA A 44 -0.98 6.05 6.35
C ALA A 44 -0.18 6.96 7.29
N GLY A 45 0.47 7.97 6.71
CA GLY A 45 1.14 9.03 7.45
C GLY A 45 0.23 10.22 7.71
N ASP A 46 0.83 11.29 8.22
CA ASP A 46 0.16 12.57 8.49
C ASP A 46 -0.38 13.26 7.21
N ASP A 47 0.06 12.78 6.05
CA ASP A 47 -0.33 13.24 4.71
C ASP A 47 -1.65 12.65 4.19
N LEU A 48 -2.26 11.70 4.91
CA LEU A 48 -3.46 10.99 4.47
C LEU A 48 -4.62 11.94 4.12
N GLU A 49 -4.88 12.93 4.96
CA GLU A 49 -6.00 13.86 4.74
C GLU A 49 -5.76 14.75 3.51
N LEU A 50 -4.52 15.18 3.27
CA LEU A 50 -4.15 15.94 2.07
C LEU A 50 -4.35 15.08 0.81
N MET A 51 -3.87 13.83 0.84
CA MET A 51 -4.05 12.88 -0.27
C MET A 51 -5.53 12.62 -0.56
N ARG A 52 -6.36 12.50 0.48
CA ARG A 52 -7.81 12.34 0.35
C ARG A 52 -8.46 13.55 -0.31
N GLN A 53 -8.10 14.77 0.08
CA GLN A 53 -8.63 15.99 -0.52
C GLN A 53 -8.28 16.09 -2.01
N LEU A 54 -7.03 15.78 -2.37
CA LEU A 54 -6.60 15.70 -3.77
C LEU A 54 -7.38 14.64 -4.54
N LYS A 55 -7.56 13.45 -3.96
CA LYS A 55 -8.32 12.35 -4.56
C LYS A 55 -9.78 12.75 -4.84
N LEU A 56 -10.43 13.44 -3.91
CA LEU A 56 -11.81 13.90 -4.06
C LEU A 56 -11.94 15.03 -5.10
N ALA A 57 -10.96 15.93 -5.17
CA ALA A 57 -10.96 17.02 -6.14
C ALA A 57 -10.81 16.53 -7.59
N TRP A 58 -9.96 15.52 -7.82
CA TRP A 58 -9.62 15.06 -9.17
C TRP A 58 -10.34 13.79 -9.62
N ASP A 59 -10.79 12.96 -8.68
CA ASP A 59 -11.55 11.75 -8.97
C ASP A 59 -12.79 11.63 -8.07
N PRO A 60 -13.73 12.58 -8.17
CA PRO A 60 -14.94 12.60 -7.34
C PRO A 60 -15.83 11.38 -7.56
N LYS A 61 -15.68 10.68 -8.68
CA LYS A 61 -16.42 9.46 -9.02
C LYS A 61 -15.65 8.18 -8.69
N GLN A 62 -14.46 8.29 -8.11
CA GLN A 62 -13.61 7.16 -7.68
C GLN A 62 -13.32 6.13 -8.80
N VAL A 63 -13.16 6.61 -10.03
CA VAL A 63 -12.93 5.77 -11.21
C VAL A 63 -11.48 5.29 -11.28
N LEU A 64 -10.53 6.08 -10.77
CA LEU A 64 -9.11 5.78 -10.85
C LEU A 64 -8.69 4.91 -9.67
N SER A 65 -8.26 3.68 -9.94
CA SER A 65 -7.77 2.73 -8.92
C SER A 65 -8.78 2.45 -7.78
N PRO A 66 -10.00 1.98 -8.10
CA PRO A 66 -11.06 1.77 -7.13
C PRO A 66 -10.61 0.80 -6.02
N GLY A 67 -10.89 1.16 -4.76
CA GLY A 67 -10.58 0.35 -3.59
C GLY A 67 -9.09 0.18 -3.27
N ARG A 68 -8.19 0.86 -3.99
CA ARG A 68 -6.73 0.79 -3.79
C ARG A 68 -6.13 2.03 -3.13
N PHE A 69 -6.94 3.01 -2.74
CA PHE A 69 -6.45 4.18 -2.02
C PHE A 69 -6.31 3.87 -0.51
N LEU A 70 -5.33 4.53 0.13
CA LEU A 70 -4.91 4.35 1.53
C LEU A 70 -6.05 4.38 2.56
N SER A 71 -7.06 5.19 2.31
CA SER A 71 -8.37 5.08 2.95
C SER A 71 -9.32 4.51 1.91
N ARG A 72 -10.16 3.52 2.24
CA ARG A 72 -11.21 2.99 1.35
C ARG A 72 -12.26 4.08 1.05
N LEU A 73 -11.88 5.08 0.27
CA LEU A 73 -12.77 5.98 -0.45
C LEU A 73 -13.30 5.21 -1.64
#